data_AF-A0A5N6Q7N8-F1
#
_entry.id   AF-A0A5N6Q7N8-F1
#
_cell.length_a   1.000
_cell.length_b   1.000
_cell.length_c   1.000
_cell.angle_alpha   90.00
_cell.angle_beta   90.00
_cell.angle_gamma   90.00
#
_symmetry.space_group_name_H-M   'P 1'
#
loop_
_entity.id
_entity.type
_entity.pdbx_description
1 polymer ?
#
loop_
_entity_poly.entity_id
_entity_poly.type
_entity_poly.pdbx_seq_one_letter_code
_entity_poly.pdbx_strand_id
1 'polypeptide(L)'
;MVAHLFSKAAVVVPLASVFVLFTVTTNGVTHIVGDSIWSIPPTNDFYQKWSSSRAFHPGDILYFEFESGMYQVMRVNNWEHDICEANVAVPLGKVYTEGPAWVPLDTEDYYYYKMKLMGTFHDEFA
;
A
#
# COMPACT_ATOMS: atom_id res chain seq x y z
N MET A 1 -52.77 -36.30 47.72
CA MET A 1 -53.48 -35.94 46.47
C MET A 1 -52.75 -34.76 45.86
N VAL A 2 -52.38 -34.90 44.59
CA VAL A 2 -51.44 -34.07 43.82
C VAL A 2 -52.14 -32.79 43.33
N ALA A 3 -51.42 -31.65 43.26
CA ALA A 3 -51.50 -30.68 42.14
C ALA A 3 -50.49 -29.50 42.29
N HIS A 4 -49.35 -29.66 41.60
CA HIS A 4 -48.55 -28.69 40.82
C HIS A 4 -48.97 -27.20 40.83
N LEU A 5 -48.12 -26.28 41.32
CA LEU A 5 -47.12 -25.47 40.58
C LEU A 5 -47.70 -24.48 39.55
N PHE A 6 -47.61 -23.15 39.81
CA PHE A 6 -47.27 -22.07 38.85
C PHE A 6 -46.81 -20.84 39.66
N SER A 7 -45.51 -20.52 39.73
CA SER A 7 -44.71 -19.79 38.72
C SER A 7 -44.77 -18.26 38.90
N LYS A 8 -43.63 -17.70 39.32
CA LYS A 8 -43.02 -16.48 38.77
C LYS A 8 -41.61 -16.33 39.36
N ALA A 9 -40.69 -17.20 38.93
CA ALA A 9 -39.28 -16.86 39.03
C ALA A 9 -39.04 -15.74 38.02
N ALA A 10 -38.63 -14.56 38.49
CA ALA A 10 -38.23 -13.47 37.62
C ALA A 10 -36.96 -13.91 36.87
N VAL A 11 -37.11 -14.26 35.59
CA VAL A 11 -35.98 -14.51 34.71
C VAL A 11 -35.43 -13.15 34.30
N VAL A 12 -34.40 -12.69 35.01
CA VAL A 12 -33.59 -11.56 34.56
C VAL A 12 -32.74 -12.07 33.40
N VAL A 13 -33.16 -11.77 32.17
CA VAL A 13 -32.36 -12.07 30.98
C VAL A 13 -31.21 -11.06 30.95
N PRO A 14 -29.94 -11.47 31.04
CA PRO A 14 -28.85 -10.54 30.82
C PRO A 14 -28.85 -10.19 29.34
N LEU A 15 -29.13 -8.92 29.02
CA LEU A 15 -28.84 -8.34 27.72
C LEU A 15 -27.32 -8.34 27.52
N ALA A 16 -26.76 -9.49 27.17
CA ALA A 16 -25.42 -9.57 26.63
C ALA A 16 -25.48 -8.87 25.27
N SER A 17 -25.18 -7.57 25.27
CA SER A 17 -24.94 -6.80 24.06
C SER A 17 -23.72 -7.40 23.38
N VAL A 18 -23.95 -8.38 22.50
CA VAL A 18 -22.94 -8.90 21.60
C VAL A 18 -22.62 -7.75 20.64
N PHE A 19 -21.58 -6.99 20.96
CA PHE A 19 -20.93 -6.12 19.98
C PHE A 19 -20.28 -7.03 18.94
N VAL A 20 -21.04 -7.32 17.88
CA VAL A 20 -20.48 -7.93 16.67
C VAL A 20 -19.56 -6.87 16.08
N LEU A 21 -18.26 -7.04 16.28
CA LEU A 21 -17.25 -6.30 15.51
C LEU A 21 -17.37 -6.76 14.06
N PHE A 22 -18.18 -6.05 13.27
CA PHE A 22 -18.14 -6.16 11.82
C PHE A 22 -16.79 -5.58 11.38
N THR A 23 -15.78 -6.43 11.26
CA THR A 23 -14.57 -6.07 10.52
C THR A 23 -14.98 -5.98 9.06
N VAL A 24 -15.17 -4.77 8.55
CA VAL A 24 -15.30 -4.55 7.11
C VAL A 24 -13.96 -4.94 6.50
N THR A 25 -13.88 -6.12 5.91
CA THR A 25 -12.74 -6.48 5.07
C THR A 25 -12.94 -5.78 3.73
N THR A 26 -12.45 -4.56 3.60
CA THR A 26 -12.30 -3.93 2.30
C THR A 26 -11.22 -4.70 1.56
N ASN A 27 -11.60 -5.50 0.56
CA ASN A 27 -10.62 -6.01 -0.40
C ASN A 27 -10.17 -4.81 -1.24
N GLY A 28 -8.96 -4.32 -1.00
CA GLY A 28 -8.41 -3.21 -1.77
C GLY A 28 -8.19 -3.59 -3.25
N VAL A 29 -8.09 -2.56 -4.08
CA VAL A 29 -7.89 -2.69 -5.52
C VAL A 29 -6.39 -2.67 -5.85
N THR A 30 -5.99 -3.50 -6.80
CA THR A 30 -4.62 -3.48 -7.34
C THR A 30 -4.55 -2.53 -8.54
N HIS A 31 -3.65 -1.55 -8.47
CA HIS A 31 -3.38 -0.57 -9.52
C HIS A 31 -2.04 -0.88 -10.18
N ILE A 32 -2.05 -1.21 -11.47
CA ILE A 32 -0.83 -1.40 -12.26
C ILE A 32 -0.24 -0.03 -12.57
N VAL A 33 0.96 0.25 -12.05
CA VAL A 33 1.57 1.58 -12.16
C VAL A 33 1.89 1.92 -13.61
N GLY A 34 1.32 3.01 -14.11
CA GLY A 34 1.47 3.44 -15.50
C GLY A 34 0.61 2.67 -16.51
N ASP A 35 -0.20 1.70 -16.07
CA ASP A 35 -0.91 0.75 -16.94
C ASP A 35 0.02 0.00 -17.91
N SER A 36 1.29 -0.12 -17.54
CA SER A 36 2.35 -0.70 -18.34
C SER A 36 3.48 -1.21 -17.45
N ILE A 37 4.54 -1.73 -18.07
CA ILE A 37 5.81 -1.97 -17.39
C ILE A 37 6.32 -0.65 -16.82
N TRP A 38 6.68 -0.65 -15.54
CA TRP A 38 7.24 0.49 -14.83
C TRP A 38 8.67 0.74 -15.32
N SER A 39 8.83 1.85 -16.04
CA SER A 39 10.05 2.20 -16.76
C SER A 39 10.22 3.72 -16.84
N ILE A 40 11.30 4.18 -17.48
CA ILE A 40 11.51 5.61 -17.76
C ILE A 40 10.38 6.07 -18.71
N PRO A 41 9.55 7.04 -18.29
CA PRO A 41 8.38 7.41 -19.07
C PRO A 41 8.78 8.23 -20.31
N PRO A 42 7.96 8.20 -21.37
CA PRO A 42 8.22 8.98 -22.59
C PRO A 42 8.07 10.50 -22.37
N THR A 43 7.32 10.92 -21.35
CA THR A 43 7.12 12.32 -20.95
C THR A 43 7.21 12.46 -19.44
N ASN A 44 7.68 13.62 -18.96
CA ASN A 44 7.88 13.86 -17.53
C ASN A 44 6.58 13.80 -16.69
N ASP A 45 5.43 14.03 -17.32
CA ASP A 45 4.11 14.09 -16.68
C ASP A 45 3.33 12.76 -16.73
N PHE A 46 3.89 11.70 -17.33
CA PHE A 46 3.20 10.43 -17.56
C PHE A 46 2.64 9.82 -16.27
N TYR A 47 3.48 9.60 -15.26
CA TYR A 47 3.04 9.00 -13.99
C TYR A 47 2.16 9.94 -13.16
N GLN A 48 2.33 11.25 -13.30
CA GLN A 48 1.47 12.24 -12.66
C GLN A 48 0.05 12.20 -13.23
N LYS A 49 -0.08 12.11 -14.56
CA LYS A 49 -1.38 11.94 -15.22
C LYS A 49 -2.02 10.60 -14.83
N TRP A 50 -1.24 9.53 -14.82
CA TRP A 50 -1.71 8.21 -14.42
C TRP A 50 -2.26 8.21 -12.99
N SER A 51 -1.53 8.76 -12.03
CA SER A 51 -1.96 8.80 -10.64
C SER A 51 -3.16 9.74 -10.42
N SER A 52 -3.19 10.90 -11.09
CA SER A 52 -4.30 11.86 -10.96
C SER A 52 -5.62 11.36 -11.55
N SER A 53 -5.58 10.35 -12.42
CA SER A 53 -6.77 9.72 -13.00
C SER A 53 -7.39 8.62 -12.13
N ARG A 54 -6.84 8.36 -10.93
CA ARG A 54 -7.21 7.26 -10.04
C ARG A 54 -7.56 7.75 -8.64
N ALA A 55 -8.39 6.97 -7.95
CA ALA A 55 -8.63 7.11 -6.52
C ALA A 55 -7.94 5.94 -5.80
N PHE A 56 -7.09 6.27 -4.83
CA PHE A 56 -6.37 5.31 -4.00
C PHE A 56 -6.99 5.30 -2.61
N HIS A 57 -7.17 4.11 -2.04
CA HIS A 57 -7.73 3.93 -0.71
C HIS A 57 -6.83 3.06 0.15
N PRO A 58 -6.87 3.20 1.49
CA PRO A 58 -6.23 2.25 2.38
C PRO A 58 -6.66 0.81 2.08
N GLY A 59 -5.69 -0.09 1.96
CA GLY A 59 -5.86 -1.48 1.56
C GLY A 59 -5.60 -1.75 0.07
N ASP A 60 -5.55 -0.71 -0.79
CA ASP A 60 -5.16 -0.85 -2.20
C ASP A 60 -3.70 -1.29 -2.34
N ILE A 61 -3.35 -1.82 -3.51
CA ILE A 61 -1.98 -2.25 -3.84
C ILE A 61 -1.50 -1.52 -5.09
N LEU A 62 -0.32 -0.92 -5.02
CA LEU A 62 0.43 -0.50 -6.22
C LEU A 62 1.26 -1.68 -6.72
N TYR A 63 0.99 -2.09 -7.95
CA TYR A 63 1.71 -3.15 -8.63
C TYR A 63 2.74 -2.54 -9.59
N PHE A 64 4.02 -2.70 -9.25
CA PHE A 64 5.13 -2.23 -10.06
C PHE A 64 5.71 -3.41 -10.85
N GLU A 65 5.46 -3.42 -12.15
CA GLU A 65 6.03 -4.41 -13.06
C GLU A 65 7.41 -3.94 -13.55
N PHE A 66 8.49 -4.60 -13.15
CA PHE A 66 9.85 -4.30 -13.59
C PHE A 66 10.72 -5.56 -13.53
N GLU A 67 11.84 -5.56 -14.26
CA GLU A 67 12.81 -6.65 -14.24
C GLU A 67 13.78 -6.51 -13.05
N SER A 68 13.94 -7.60 -12.30
CA SER A 68 14.87 -7.67 -11.17
C SER A 68 16.32 -7.43 -11.60
N GLY A 69 17.13 -6.86 -10.70
CA GLY A 69 18.57 -6.73 -10.90
C GLY A 69 19.05 -5.43 -11.55
N MET A 70 18.15 -4.67 -12.18
CA MET A 70 18.47 -3.36 -12.78
C MET A 70 17.89 -2.20 -11.98
N TYR A 71 16.65 -2.34 -11.51
CA TYR A 71 15.90 -1.26 -10.90
C TYR A 71 15.35 -1.66 -9.53
N GLN A 72 15.20 -0.67 -8.65
CA GLN A 72 14.58 -0.79 -7.34
C GLN A 72 13.45 0.21 -7.20
N VAL A 73 12.35 -0.20 -6.56
CA VAL A 73 11.27 0.68 -6.12
C VAL A 73 11.57 1.11 -4.69
N MET A 74 11.60 2.42 -4.46
CA MET A 74 11.78 3.00 -3.12
C MET A 74 10.72 4.06 -2.84
N ARG A 75 10.11 4.00 -1.66
CA ARG A 75 9.34 5.13 -1.11
C ARG A 75 10.31 6.20 -0.63
N VAL A 76 10.10 7.44 -1.05
CA VAL A 76 10.91 8.61 -0.68
C VAL A 76 10.01 9.72 -0.11
N ASN A 77 10.61 10.79 0.42
CA ASN A 77 9.86 12.01 0.72
C ASN A 77 9.60 12.84 -0.54
N ASN A 78 8.74 13.86 -0.46
CA ASN A 78 8.38 14.71 -1.59
C ASN A 78 9.58 15.48 -2.19
N TRP A 79 10.44 16.04 -1.34
CA TRP A 79 11.62 16.79 -1.78
C TRP A 79 12.59 15.92 -2.58
N GLU A 80 12.89 14.74 -2.07
CA GLU A 80 13.70 13.75 -2.76
C GLU A 80 13.03 13.30 -4.04
N HIS A 81 11.70 13.19 -4.09
CA HIS A 81 10.99 12.87 -5.32
C HIS A 81 11.19 13.93 -6.42
N ASP A 82 11.15 15.21 -6.05
CA ASP A 82 11.23 16.33 -6.99
C ASP A 82 12.63 16.55 -7.58
N ILE A 83 13.69 16.12 -6.88
CA ILE A 83 15.06 16.22 -7.38
C ILE A 83 15.30 15.15 -8.46
N CYS A 84 15.89 15.49 -9.61
CA CYS A 84 16.13 14.51 -10.69
C CYS A 84 17.31 13.54 -10.41
N GLU A 85 18.05 13.74 -9.32
CA GLU A 85 19.21 12.94 -8.96
C GLU A 85 18.79 11.57 -8.40
N ALA A 86 19.13 10.49 -9.12
CA ALA A 86 18.85 9.11 -8.71
C ALA A 86 19.62 8.68 -7.44
N ASN A 87 20.69 9.41 -7.10
CA ASN A 87 21.56 9.13 -5.96
C ASN A 87 21.02 9.73 -4.65
N VAL A 88 20.09 10.70 -4.76
CA VAL A 88 19.45 11.39 -3.63
C VAL A 88 18.09 10.76 -3.40
N ALA A 89 18.09 9.50 -2.99
CA ALA A 89 16.88 8.79 -2.62
C ALA A 89 17.16 8.00 -1.34
N VAL A 90 16.59 8.48 -0.22
CA VAL A 90 16.68 7.80 1.07
C VAL A 90 15.36 7.06 1.28
N PRO A 91 15.38 5.72 1.34
CA PRO A 91 14.15 4.97 1.44
C PRO A 91 13.48 5.20 2.80
N LEU A 92 12.21 5.62 2.77
CA LEU A 92 11.35 5.77 3.96
C LEU A 92 10.71 4.45 4.42
N GLY A 93 11.28 3.31 4.03
CA GLY A 93 10.72 2.00 4.34
C GLY A 93 11.33 0.89 3.49
N LYS A 94 10.52 -0.13 3.20
CA LYS A 94 10.95 -1.29 2.42
C LYS A 94 11.38 -0.87 1.01
N VAL A 95 12.56 -1.33 0.61
CA VAL A 95 13.06 -1.25 -0.76
C VAL A 95 12.68 -2.55 -1.47
N TYR A 96 12.10 -2.44 -2.66
CA TYR A 96 11.76 -3.58 -3.49
C TYR A 96 12.80 -3.71 -4.59
N THR A 97 13.64 -4.74 -4.47
CA THR A 97 14.76 -5.03 -5.39
C THR A 97 14.45 -6.13 -6.39
N GLU A 98 13.37 -6.86 -6.15
CA GLU A 98 12.87 -7.93 -7.00
C GLU A 98 11.49 -7.53 -7.54
N GLY A 99 11.34 -7.64 -8.85
CA GLY A 99 10.11 -7.36 -9.56
C GLY A 99 9.36 -8.65 -9.95
N PRO A 100 8.03 -8.58 -10.12
CA PRO A 100 7.19 -7.41 -9.86
C PRO A 100 6.97 -7.16 -8.36
N ALA A 101 6.85 -5.89 -7.96
CA ALA A 101 6.65 -5.51 -6.56
C ALA A 101 5.18 -5.19 -6.26
N TRP A 102 4.72 -5.72 -5.12
CA TRP A 102 3.39 -5.48 -4.57
C TRP A 102 3.52 -4.56 -3.37
N VAL A 103 3.11 -3.31 -3.52
CA VAL A 103 3.28 -2.28 -2.49
C VAL A 103 1.91 -1.90 -1.92
N PRO A 104 1.57 -2.33 -0.69
CA PRO A 104 0.30 -1.98 -0.08
C PRO A 104 0.27 -0.50 0.32
N LEU A 105 -0.92 0.09 0.23
CA LEU A 105 -1.23 1.43 0.75
C LEU A 105 -1.95 1.28 2.09
N ASP A 106 -1.21 1.39 3.19
CA ASP A 106 -1.77 1.09 4.51
C ASP A 106 -2.56 2.26 5.13
N THR A 107 -2.29 3.49 4.69
CA THR A 107 -2.87 4.72 5.27
C THR A 107 -3.28 5.70 4.18
N GLU A 108 -4.18 6.62 4.53
CA GLU A 108 -4.52 7.76 3.68
C GLU A 108 -3.40 8.80 3.80
N ASP A 109 -2.40 8.71 2.91
CA ASP A 109 -1.21 9.55 2.90
C ASP A 109 -0.70 9.75 1.47
N TYR A 110 0.20 10.72 1.28
CA TYR A 110 0.91 10.93 0.03
C TYR A 110 2.14 10.02 -0.04
N TYR A 111 2.13 9.11 -1.03
CA TYR A 111 3.25 8.22 -1.28
C TYR A 111 4.01 8.65 -2.54
N TYR A 112 5.31 8.86 -2.39
CA TYR A 112 6.21 9.18 -3.49
C TYR A 112 7.15 8.00 -3.72
N TYR A 113 7.22 7.54 -4.97
CA TYR A 113 8.08 6.42 -5.36
C TYR A 113 9.10 6.86 -6.39
N LYS A 114 10.29 6.29 -6.30
CA LYS A 114 11.39 6.53 -7.23
C LYS A 114 12.03 5.24 -7.69
N MET A 115 12.51 5.29 -8.94
CA MET A 115 13.36 4.27 -9.51
C MET A 115 14.82 4.57 -9.16
N LYS A 116 15.52 3.58 -8.62
CA LYS A 116 16.98 3.62 -8.44
C LYS A 116 17.63 2.46 -9.16
N LEU A 117 18.71 2.76 -9.88
CA LEU A 117 19.54 1.75 -10.52
C LEU A 117 20.29 0.95 -9.45
N MET A 118 20.25 -0.37 -9.56
CA MET A 118 21.12 -1.25 -8.77
C MET A 118 22.56 -1.05 -9.27
N GLY A 119 23.43 -0.52 -8.40
CA GLY A 119 24.82 -0.27 -8.74
C GLY A 119 25.14 1.19 -9.07
N THR A 120 24.85 2.12 -8.15
CA THR A 120 25.77 3.26 -8.03
C THR A 120 27.16 2.68 -7.78
N PHE A 121 28.00 2.71 -8.82
CA PHE A 121 29.43 2.46 -8.81
C PHE A 121 30.07 3.31 -7.72
N HIS A 122 30.06 2.83 -6.48
CA HIS A 122 30.86 3.42 -5.40
C HIS A 122 32.28 2.83 -5.37
N ASP A 123 32.66 2.12 -6.44
CA ASP A 123 33.99 1.57 -6.65
C ASP A 123 34.45 1.80 -8.10
N GLU A 124 34.53 3.05 -8.56
CA GLU A 124 35.50 3.41 -9.61
C GLU A 124 35.81 4.93 -9.54
N PHE A 125 37.02 5.22 -9.04
CA PHE A 125 37.73 6.51 -9.02
C PHE A 125 37.36 7.55 -7.93
N ALA A 126 37.80 7.30 -6.70
CA ALA A 126 38.66 8.23 -5.93
C ALA A 126 39.34 7.49 -4.77
#